data_AF-A0A2E4XJ33-F1
#
_entry.id   AF-A0A2E4XJ33-F1
#
_cell.length_a   1.000
_cell.length_b   1.000
_cell.length_c   1.000
_cell.angle_alpha   90.00
_cell.angle_beta   90.00
_cell.angle_gamma   90.00
#
_symmetry.space_group_name_H-M   'P 1'
#
loop_
_entity.id
_entity.type
_entity.pdbx_description
1 polymer ?
#
loop_
_entity_poly.entity_id
_entity_poly.type
_entity_poly.pdbx_seq_one_letter_code
_entity_poly.pdbx_strand_id
1 'polypeptide(L)'
;MRDNASVAGLELVTQIDDVLVAILVEKQKRSQAEDGIRRAEYVVEIAQIHASANVLKAQNGYVEPTDEQWRKLRFCESTEQYDISTGNGYFGAYQFDLITWVGVGGEGDPSKAPPEEQDARARYLYHLNSWFPWPVCGRYLPQ
;
A
#
# COMPACT_ATOMS: atom_id res chain seq x y z
N MET A 1 3.66 33.07 59.06
CA MET A 1 4.03 31.64 58.93
C MET A 1 3.35 31.16 57.67
N ARG A 2 4.10 30.77 56.63
CA ARG A 2 3.48 30.08 55.48
C ARG A 2 3.21 28.66 55.95
N ASP A 3 1.95 28.23 55.91
CA ASP A 3 1.54 26.93 56.41
C ASP A 3 2.21 25.82 55.59
N ASN A 4 2.93 24.93 56.28
CA ASN A 4 3.67 23.81 55.69
C ASN A 4 2.78 22.93 54.78
N ALA A 5 1.47 22.91 55.05
CA ALA A 5 0.45 22.25 54.25
C ALA A 5 0.31 22.83 52.82
N SER A 6 0.56 24.14 52.62
CA SER A 6 0.52 24.77 51.30
C SER A 6 1.73 24.39 50.44
N VAL A 7 2.89 24.12 51.05
CA VAL A 7 4.10 23.73 50.33
C VAL A 7 3.99 22.30 49.80
N ALA A 8 3.51 21.38 50.64
CA ALA A 8 3.23 19.99 50.23
C ALA A 8 2.17 19.92 49.11
N GLY A 9 1.16 20.81 49.15
CA GLY A 9 0.16 20.91 48.08
C GLY A 9 0.75 21.36 46.73
N LEU A 10 1.67 22.34 46.72
CA LEU A 10 2.37 22.79 45.51
C LEU A 10 3.30 21.71 44.93
N GLU A 11 3.97 20.95 45.79
CA GLU A 11 4.83 19.84 45.37
C GLU A 11 4.01 18.74 44.67
N LEU A 12 2.85 18.39 45.22
CA LEU A 12 1.95 17.42 44.60
C LEU A 12 1.43 17.90 43.23
N VAL A 13 1.08 19.18 43.10
CA VAL A 13 0.64 19.75 41.79
C VAL A 13 1.75 19.64 40.76
N THR A 14 2.99 19.93 41.14
CA THR A 14 4.15 19.81 40.23
C THR A 14 4.38 18.36 39.81
N GLN A 15 4.27 17.41 40.74
CA GLN A 15 4.35 15.97 40.42
C GLN A 15 3.23 15.51 39.49
N ILE A 16 2.01 16.04 39.65
CA ILE A 16 0.89 15.75 38.76
C ILE A 16 1.18 16.29 37.35
N ASP A 17 1.70 17.51 37.24
CA ASP A 17 2.06 18.12 35.96
C ASP A 17 3.15 17.32 35.22
N ASP A 18 4.19 16.88 35.93
CA ASP A 18 5.26 16.04 35.38
C ASP A 18 4.71 14.70 34.85
N VAL A 19 3.82 14.06 35.62
CA VAL A 19 3.15 12.81 35.20
C VAL A 19 2.26 13.06 33.98
N LEU A 20 1.53 14.16 33.93
CA LEU A 20 0.71 14.53 32.77
C LEU A 20 1.57 14.68 31.51
N VAL A 21 2.71 15.37 31.60
CA VAL A 21 3.67 15.51 30.49
C VAL A 21 4.19 14.14 30.06
N ALA A 22 4.59 13.28 31.00
CA ALA A 22 5.06 11.93 30.68
C ALA A 22 4.00 11.09 29.96
N ILE A 23 2.74 11.16 30.40
CA ILE A 23 1.61 10.47 29.75
C ILE A 23 1.43 10.95 28.30
N LEU A 24 1.53 12.26 28.05
CA LEU A 24 1.41 12.81 26.69
C LEU A 24 2.54 12.31 25.77
N VAL A 25 3.77 12.25 26.29
CA VAL A 25 4.91 11.70 25.55
C VAL A 25 4.70 10.23 25.20
N GLU A 26 4.24 9.39 26.14
CA GLU A 26 3.98 7.98 25.87
C GLU A 26 2.80 7.77 24.91
N LYS A 27 1.76 8.61 24.97
CA LYS A 27 0.68 8.60 23.98
C LYS A 27 1.19 8.91 22.57
N GLN A 28 2.09 9.88 22.43
CA GLN A 28 2.71 10.20 21.14
C GLN A 28 3.56 9.04 20.62
N LYS A 29 4.38 8.43 21.47
CA LYS A 29 5.20 7.25 21.09
C LYS A 29 4.33 6.08 20.64
N ARG A 30 3.22 5.83 21.34
CA ARG A 30 2.25 4.80 20.95
C ARG A 30 1.66 5.07 19.58
N SER A 31 1.23 6.31 19.31
CA SER A 31 0.72 6.69 17.98
C SER A 31 1.76 6.43 16.90
N GLN A 32 3.02 6.81 17.13
CA GLN A 32 4.11 6.56 16.18
C GLN A 32 4.39 5.06 15.97
N ALA A 33 4.33 4.26 17.03
CA ALA A 33 4.49 2.81 16.94
C ALA A 33 3.34 2.17 16.16
N GLU A 34 2.09 2.60 16.39
CA GLU A 34 0.92 2.14 15.64
C GLU A 34 1.02 2.51 14.15
N ASP A 35 1.47 3.71 13.82
CA ASP A 35 1.76 4.12 12.44
C ASP A 35 2.85 3.25 11.80
N GLY A 36 3.90 2.94 12.56
CA GLY A 36 4.99 2.06 12.15
C GLY A 36 4.53 0.63 11.87
N ILE A 37 3.64 0.09 12.72
CA ILE A 37 3.05 -1.25 12.52
C ILE A 37 2.24 -1.27 11.22
N ARG A 38 1.36 -0.30 11.00
CA ARG A 38 0.54 -0.25 9.76
C ARG A 38 1.40 -0.19 8.49
N ARG A 39 2.50 0.57 8.53
CA ARG A 39 3.47 0.59 7.41
C ARG A 39 4.16 -0.76 7.23
N ALA A 40 4.53 -1.43 8.31
CA ALA A 40 5.17 -2.74 8.23
C ALA A 40 4.22 -3.80 7.67
N GLU A 41 2.96 -3.80 8.09
CA GLU A 41 1.91 -4.67 7.55
C GLU A 41 1.77 -4.51 6.03
N TYR A 42 1.70 -3.26 5.56
CA TYR A 42 1.66 -2.95 4.13
C TYR A 42 2.86 -3.50 3.35
N VAL A 43 4.08 -3.28 3.87
CA VAL A 43 5.31 -3.79 3.22
C VAL A 43 5.33 -5.31 3.15
N VAL A 44 4.85 -5.99 4.21
CA VAL A 44 4.74 -7.45 4.23
C VAL A 44 3.76 -7.96 3.18
N GLU A 45 2.61 -7.30 3.02
CA GLU A 45 1.62 -7.66 2.00
C GLU A 45 2.20 -7.56 0.58
N ILE A 46 2.82 -6.41 0.24
CA ILE A 46 3.47 -6.22 -1.06
C ILE A 46 4.53 -7.29 -1.32
N ALA A 47 5.36 -7.60 -0.31
CA ALA A 47 6.36 -8.65 -0.42
C ALA A 47 5.74 -10.04 -0.68
N GLN A 48 4.60 -10.35 -0.07
CA GLN A 48 3.85 -11.59 -0.30
C GLN A 48 3.28 -11.67 -1.73
N ILE A 49 2.78 -10.56 -2.27
CA ILE A 49 2.30 -10.49 -3.67
C ILE A 49 3.47 -10.77 -4.64
N HIS A 50 4.63 -10.14 -4.43
CA HIS A 50 5.82 -10.39 -5.24
C HIS A 50 6.32 -11.85 -5.13
N ALA A 51 6.30 -12.42 -3.92
CA ALA A 51 6.67 -13.82 -3.71
C ALA A 51 5.72 -14.76 -4.46
N SER A 52 4.41 -14.51 -4.40
CA SER A 52 3.40 -15.28 -5.13
C SER A 52 3.59 -15.18 -6.65
N ALA A 53 3.88 -13.98 -7.16
CA ALA A 53 4.19 -13.78 -8.57
C ALA A 53 5.47 -14.53 -9.01
N ASN A 54 6.49 -14.61 -8.14
CA ASN A 54 7.70 -15.40 -8.42
C ASN A 54 7.41 -16.91 -8.48
N VAL A 55 6.52 -17.41 -7.62
CA VAL A 55 6.08 -18.80 -7.66
C VAL A 55 5.37 -19.10 -8.98
N LEU A 56 4.43 -18.24 -9.39
CA LEU A 56 3.71 -18.40 -10.67
C LEU A 56 4.65 -18.33 -11.88
N LYS A 57 5.61 -17.39 -11.87
CA LYS A 57 6.64 -17.32 -12.91
C LYS A 57 7.41 -18.64 -13.04
N ALA A 58 7.82 -19.21 -11.92
CA ALA A 58 8.55 -20.49 -11.92
C ALA A 58 7.68 -21.67 -12.41
N GLN A 59 6.37 -21.61 -12.19
CA GLN A 59 5.41 -22.65 -12.61
C GLN A 59 5.03 -22.53 -14.09
N ASN A 60 4.70 -21.32 -14.56
CA ASN A 60 4.14 -21.08 -15.88
C ASN A 60 5.19 -20.73 -16.94
N GLY A 61 6.39 -20.32 -16.52
CA GLY A 61 7.52 -20.04 -17.43
C GLY A 61 7.39 -18.75 -18.25
N TYR A 62 6.44 -17.86 -17.93
CA TYR A 62 6.30 -16.57 -18.61
C TYR A 62 7.54 -15.69 -18.37
N VAL A 63 7.99 -15.02 -19.44
CA VAL A 63 9.15 -14.13 -19.40
C VAL A 63 8.77 -12.86 -18.65
N GLU A 64 9.61 -12.44 -17.70
CA GLU A 64 9.36 -11.19 -16.97
C GLU A 64 9.37 -9.99 -17.93
N PRO A 65 8.30 -9.18 -17.97
CA PRO A 65 8.34 -7.94 -18.72
C PRO A 65 9.38 -7.00 -18.12
N THR A 66 10.15 -6.34 -18.99
CA THR A 66 11.07 -5.29 -18.58
C THR A 66 10.32 -4.06 -18.07
N ASP A 67 11.00 -3.20 -17.31
CA ASP A 67 10.42 -1.94 -16.80
C ASP A 67 9.83 -1.08 -17.92
N GLU A 68 10.48 -1.06 -19.10
CA GLU A 68 10.00 -0.33 -20.27
C GLU A 68 8.72 -0.94 -20.86
N GLN A 69 8.56 -2.27 -20.82
CA GLN A 69 7.34 -2.93 -21.27
C GLN A 69 6.17 -2.64 -20.32
N TRP A 70 6.43 -2.68 -19.01
CA TRP A 70 5.44 -2.27 -18.01
C TRP A 70 5.04 -0.81 -18.16
N ARG A 71 6.02 0.07 -18.38
CA ARG A 71 5.76 1.48 -18.64
C ARG A 71 4.90 1.67 -19.89
N LYS A 72 5.22 1.01 -21.00
CA LYS A 72 4.42 1.09 -22.24
C LYS A 72 3.00 0.57 -22.06
N LEU A 73 2.81 -0.49 -21.28
CA LEU A 73 1.49 -0.97 -20.90
C LEU A 73 0.71 0.12 -20.14
N ARG A 74 1.26 0.63 -19.04
CA ARG A 74 0.62 1.70 -18.24
C ARG A 74 0.34 2.96 -19.06
N PHE A 75 1.26 3.36 -19.92
CA PHE A 75 1.06 4.52 -20.79
C PHE A 75 -0.11 4.31 -21.75
N CYS A 76 -0.22 3.11 -22.33
CA CYS A 76 -1.34 2.76 -23.22
C CYS A 76 -2.68 2.71 -22.48
N GLU A 77 -2.71 2.16 -21.26
CA GLU A 77 -3.93 2.00 -20.46
C GLU A 77 -4.43 3.32 -19.85
N SER A 78 -3.52 4.13 -19.31
CA SER A 78 -3.90 5.28 -18.45
C SER A 78 -3.06 6.54 -18.67
N THR A 79 -2.09 6.52 -19.58
CA THR A 79 -1.04 7.56 -19.67
C THR A 79 -0.22 7.63 -18.37
N GLU A 80 0.05 6.47 -17.74
CA GLU A 80 0.79 6.33 -16.46
C GLU A 80 0.09 6.97 -15.23
N GLN A 81 -1.23 7.18 -15.29
CA GLN A 81 -2.00 7.77 -14.19
C GLN A 81 -2.53 6.70 -13.23
N TYR A 82 -1.93 6.62 -12.03
CA TYR A 82 -2.31 5.64 -11.00
C TYR A 82 -3.62 5.95 -10.28
N ASP A 83 -4.06 7.20 -10.27
CA ASP A 83 -5.26 7.67 -9.58
C ASP A 83 -6.47 7.85 -10.51
N ILE A 84 -6.35 7.40 -11.77
CA ILE A 84 -7.40 7.57 -12.77
C ILE A 84 -8.64 6.74 -12.43
N SER A 85 -9.80 7.40 -12.45
CA SER A 85 -11.12 6.78 -12.32
C SER A 85 -12.12 7.66 -13.08
N THR A 86 -12.40 7.30 -14.33
CA THR A 86 -13.22 8.10 -15.26
C THR A 86 -14.70 7.74 -15.24
N GLY A 87 -15.08 6.72 -14.47
CA GLY A 87 -16.43 6.15 -14.48
C GLY A 87 -16.67 5.14 -15.60
N ASN A 88 -15.64 4.67 -16.30
CA ASN A 88 -15.73 3.65 -17.35
C ASN A 88 -15.72 2.19 -16.83
N GLY A 89 -15.71 1.99 -15.50
CA GLY A 89 -15.66 0.67 -14.87
C GLY A 89 -14.25 0.09 -14.67
N TYR A 90 -13.22 0.86 -15.05
CA TYR A 90 -11.82 0.48 -14.92
C TYR A 90 -11.03 1.55 -14.17
N PHE A 91 -9.99 1.13 -13.44
CA PHE A 91 -9.35 1.96 -12.42
C PHE A 91 -7.83 1.85 -12.46
N GLY A 92 -7.17 2.96 -12.15
CA GLY A 92 -5.74 3.04 -11.92
C GLY A 92 -4.88 2.81 -13.17
N ALA A 93 -3.57 2.67 -12.95
CA ALA A 93 -2.60 2.76 -14.04
C ALA A 93 -2.71 1.62 -15.07
N TYR A 94 -3.26 0.49 -14.65
CA TYR A 94 -3.43 -0.72 -15.44
C TYR A 94 -4.87 -0.97 -15.88
N GLN A 95 -5.78 -0.02 -15.60
CA GLN A 95 -7.19 -0.12 -15.94
C GLN A 95 -7.80 -1.45 -15.45
N PHE A 96 -7.60 -1.77 -14.16
CA PHE A 96 -8.24 -2.94 -13.55
C PHE A 96 -9.75 -2.76 -13.46
N ASP A 97 -10.53 -3.80 -13.74
CA ASP A 97 -11.91 -3.89 -13.23
C ASP A 97 -11.92 -4.44 -11.79
N LEU A 98 -13.00 -4.21 -11.05
CA LEU A 98 -13.10 -4.62 -9.64
C LEU A 98 -13.06 -6.13 -9.42
N ILE A 99 -13.60 -6.93 -10.35
CA ILE A 99 -13.61 -8.39 -10.21
C ILE A 99 -12.18 -8.91 -10.35
N THR A 100 -11.45 -8.43 -11.36
CA THR A 100 -10.05 -8.80 -11.56
C THR A 100 -9.19 -8.32 -10.39
N TRP A 101 -9.39 -7.10 -9.90
CA TRP A 101 -8.68 -6.56 -8.72
C TRP A 101 -8.83 -7.46 -7.50
N VAL A 102 -10.07 -7.84 -7.15
CA VAL A 102 -10.35 -8.76 -6.04
C VAL A 102 -9.76 -10.15 -6.32
N GLY A 103 -9.81 -10.62 -7.58
CA GLY A 103 -9.21 -11.89 -7.99
C GLY A 103 -7.69 -11.98 -7.78
N VAL A 104 -7.00 -10.84 -7.78
CA VAL A 104 -5.57 -10.72 -7.44
C VAL A 104 -5.34 -10.24 -6.01
N GLY A 105 -6.35 -10.41 -5.14
CA GLY A 105 -6.31 -10.13 -3.71
C GLY A 105 -6.45 -8.67 -3.33
N GLY A 106 -6.82 -7.80 -4.26
CA GLY A 106 -7.00 -6.37 -4.03
C GLY A 106 -8.27 -6.06 -3.26
N GLU A 107 -8.22 -5.01 -2.45
CA GLU A 107 -9.38 -4.49 -1.72
C GLU A 107 -9.73 -3.07 -2.19
N GLY A 108 -11.00 -2.69 -2.10
CA GLY A 108 -11.45 -1.34 -2.43
C GLY A 108 -11.30 -0.96 -3.92
N ASP A 109 -11.08 0.34 -4.15
CA ASP A 109 -10.91 0.94 -5.48
C ASP A 109 -9.42 0.91 -5.90
N PRO A 110 -9.06 0.27 -7.03
CA PRO A 110 -7.68 0.19 -7.50
C PRO A 110 -7.02 1.56 -7.67
N SER A 111 -7.77 2.60 -8.05
CA SER A 111 -7.26 3.97 -8.23
C SER A 111 -6.91 4.66 -6.90
N LYS A 112 -7.31 4.07 -5.77
CA LYS A 112 -6.95 4.52 -4.41
C LYS A 112 -5.83 3.71 -3.80
N ALA A 113 -5.46 2.58 -4.41
CA ALA A 113 -4.31 1.79 -3.98
C ALA A 113 -3.00 2.51 -4.33
N PRO A 114 -1.97 2.42 -3.48
CA PRO A 114 -0.66 3.00 -3.79
C PRO A 114 -0.08 2.42 -5.09
N PRO A 115 0.74 3.18 -5.84
CA PRO A 115 1.32 2.73 -7.10
C PRO A 115 2.01 1.36 -7.03
N GLU A 116 2.76 1.12 -5.96
CA GLU A 116 3.51 -0.11 -5.75
C GLU A 116 2.59 -1.34 -5.55
N GLU A 117 1.38 -1.15 -5.03
CA GLU A 117 0.38 -2.22 -4.95
C GLU A 117 -0.21 -2.55 -6.32
N GLN A 118 -0.56 -1.51 -7.09
CA GLN A 118 -1.06 -1.69 -8.45
C GLN A 118 -0.02 -2.42 -9.32
N ASP A 119 1.25 -2.03 -9.21
CA ASP A 119 2.38 -2.67 -9.91
C ASP A 119 2.57 -4.13 -9.48
N ALA A 120 2.55 -4.42 -8.17
CA ALA A 120 2.71 -5.77 -7.64
C ALA A 120 1.58 -6.70 -8.11
N ARG A 121 0.34 -6.22 -8.07
CA ARG A 121 -0.85 -6.98 -8.49
C ARG A 121 -0.93 -7.13 -10.01
N ALA A 122 -0.54 -6.14 -10.80
CA ALA A 122 -0.42 -6.27 -12.25
C ALA A 122 0.63 -7.32 -12.64
N ARG A 123 1.78 -7.32 -11.95
CA ARG A 123 2.79 -8.37 -12.13
C ARG A 123 2.28 -9.76 -11.77
N TYR A 124 1.56 -9.88 -10.64
CA TYR A 124 0.93 -11.13 -10.25
C TYR A 124 -0.09 -11.61 -11.30
N LEU A 125 -0.94 -10.71 -11.78
CA LEU A 125 -1.92 -10.99 -12.83
C LEU A 125 -1.26 -11.46 -14.14
N TYR A 126 -0.16 -10.83 -14.55
CA TYR A 126 0.61 -11.26 -15.71
C TYR A 126 1.15 -12.68 -15.53
N HIS A 127 1.68 -13.03 -14.37
CA HIS A 127 2.15 -14.39 -14.15
C HIS A 127 1.02 -15.43 -14.03
N LEU A 128 -0.22 -15.00 -13.77
CA LEU A 128 -1.41 -15.86 -13.86
C LEU A 128 -1.87 -16.08 -15.31
N ASN A 129 -2.03 -15.01 -16.09
CA ASN A 129 -2.78 -15.02 -17.35
C ASN A 129 -1.99 -14.52 -18.56
N SER A 130 -0.67 -14.31 -18.41
CA SER A 130 0.18 -13.63 -19.40
C SER A 130 -0.41 -12.25 -19.77
N TRP A 131 -0.27 -11.83 -21.02
CA TRP A 131 -0.75 -10.54 -21.54
C TRP A 131 -2.27 -10.47 -21.75
N PHE A 132 -2.99 -11.59 -21.67
CA PHE A 132 -4.41 -11.71 -22.00
C PHE A 132 -5.34 -10.70 -21.29
N PRO A 133 -5.12 -10.34 -20.01
CA PRO A 133 -5.95 -9.36 -19.31
C PRO A 133 -5.94 -7.95 -19.92
N TRP A 134 -4.97 -7.66 -20.80
CA TRP A 134 -4.85 -6.39 -21.51
C TRP A 134 -4.95 -6.63 -23.03
N PRO A 135 -6.17 -6.79 -23.60
CA PRO A 135 -6.34 -7.27 -24.98
C PRO A 135 -5.69 -6.39 -26.06
N VAL A 136 -5.62 -5.08 -25.82
CA VAL A 136 -5.04 -4.11 -26.77
C VAL A 136 -3.62 -3.72 -26.35
N CYS A 137 -3.45 -3.29 -25.10
CA CYS A 137 -2.16 -2.78 -24.62
C CYS A 137 -1.18 -3.88 -24.22
N GLY A 138 -1.64 -5.13 -24.02
CA GLY A 138 -0.79 -6.30 -23.76
C GLY A 138 0.20 -6.60 -24.89
N ARG A 139 0.02 -6.01 -26.08
CA ARG A 139 0.99 -6.03 -27.20
C ARG A 139 2.40 -5.55 -26.84
N TYR A 140 2.55 -4.82 -25.73
CA TYR A 140 3.86 -4.36 -25.25
C TYR A 140 4.55 -5.39 -24.33
N LEU A 141 3.85 -6.44 -23.91
CA LEU A 141 4.37 -7.51 -23.04
C LEU A 141 4.89 -8.69 -23.87
N PRO A 142 5.73 -9.57 -23.28
CA PRO A 142 6.09 -10.84 -23.92
C PRO A 142 4.86 -11.74 -24.14
N GLN A 143 4.78 -12.34 -25.33
CA GLN A 143 3.72 -13.27 -25.74
C GLN A 143 4.11 -14.73 -25.53
#